data_AF-A0A9W8X000-F1
#
_entry.id   AF-A0A9W8X000-F1
#
_cell.length_a   1.000
_cell.length_b   1.000
_cell.length_c   1.000
_cell.angle_alpha   90.00
_cell.angle_beta   90.00
_cell.angle_gamma   90.00
#
_symmetry.space_group_name_H-M   'P 1'
#
loop_
_entity.id
_entity.type
_entity.pdbx_description
1 polymer ?
#
loop_
_entity_poly.entity_id
_entity_poly.type
_entity_poly.pdbx_seq_one_letter_code
_entity_poly.pdbx_strand_id
1 'polypeptide(L)'
;MPICIECRYPVKTLYTEYSKADDRALGKGVRLTQCPRCKKFADKYVEHDFVVLFIDLVLIKPQVYRHLLFNRLGREDDRFD
;
A
#
# COMPACT_ATOMS: atom_id res chain seq x y z
N MET A 1 8.83 -2.84 -8.41
CA MET A 1 9.23 -1.92 -7.31
C MET A 1 8.07 -0.98 -7.00
N PRO A 2 7.61 -0.89 -5.75
CA PRO A 2 6.45 -0.07 -5.42
C PRO A 2 6.75 1.43 -5.50
N ILE A 3 5.72 2.24 -5.72
CA ILE A 3 5.84 3.71 -5.81
C ILE A 3 4.90 4.39 -4.81
N CYS A 4 5.25 5.63 -4.47
CA CYS A 4 4.36 6.48 -3.69
C CYS A 4 3.17 6.96 -4.53
N ILE A 5 1.94 6.75 -4.06
CA ILE A 5 0.70 7.17 -4.74
C ILE A 5 0.56 8.70 -4.85
N GLU A 6 1.26 9.45 -3.99
CA GLU A 6 1.23 10.91 -3.93
C GLU A 6 2.26 11.56 -4.86
N CYS A 7 3.54 11.19 -4.71
CA CYS A 7 4.65 11.86 -5.40
C CYS A 7 5.38 11.00 -6.43
N ARG A 8 4.93 9.76 -6.66
CA ARG A 8 5.50 8.79 -7.63
C ARG A 8 6.96 8.42 -7.35
N TYR A 9 7.48 8.80 -6.19
CA TYR A 9 8.82 8.43 -5.78
C TYR A 9 8.88 6.91 -5.53
N PRO A 10 9.89 6.20 -6.06
CA PRO A 10 10.04 4.77 -5.84
C PRO A 10 10.33 4.49 -4.37
N VAL A 11 9.62 3.52 -3.79
CA VAL A 11 9.78 3.11 -2.39
C VAL A 11 10.22 1.65 -2.38
N LYS A 12 11.05 1.24 -1.41
CA LYS A 12 11.56 -0.14 -1.33
C LYS A 12 10.48 -1.11 -0.87
N THR A 13 9.71 -0.73 0.15
CA THR A 13 8.61 -1.52 0.73
C THR A 13 7.45 -0.59 1.03
N LEU A 14 6.20 -1.06 0.86
CA LEU A 14 5.01 -0.28 1.19
C LEU A 14 4.63 -0.38 2.67
N TYR A 15 4.92 -1.53 3.25
CA TYR A 15 4.71 -1.81 4.66
C TYR A 15 5.79 -2.77 5.15
N THR A 16 6.06 -2.74 6.45
CA THR A 16 6.90 -3.73 7.11
C THR A 16 6.01 -4.53 8.06
N GLU A 17 5.91 -5.83 7.82
CA GLU A 17 5.30 -6.78 8.76
C GLU A 17 6.32 -7.10 9.84
N TYR A 18 6.02 -6.77 11.10
CA TYR A 18 6.80 -7.27 12.24
C TYR A 18 6.28 -8.66 12.61
N SER A 19 6.83 -9.70 11.97
CA SER A 19 6.41 -11.10 12.15
C SER A 19 6.74 -11.72 13.53
N LYS A 20 7.05 -10.94 14.57
CA LYS A 20 7.61 -11.46 15.84
C LYS A 20 6.94 -10.95 17.12
N ALA A 21 5.73 -10.42 17.06
CA ALA A 21 4.94 -10.16 18.27
C ALA A 21 3.74 -11.13 18.28
N ASP A 22 3.95 -12.30 18.87
CA ASP A 22 2.92 -13.31 19.18
C ASP A 22 1.96 -12.84 20.29
N ASP A 23 1.64 -11.55 20.34
CA ASP A 23 0.64 -11.02 21.25
C ASP A 23 -0.68 -10.92 20.51
N ARG A 24 -1.51 -11.97 20.65
CA ARG A 24 -2.90 -12.05 20.16
C ARG A 24 -3.82 -10.90 20.63
N ALA A 25 -3.30 -9.95 21.41
CA ALA A 25 -3.98 -8.74 21.88
C ALA A 25 -3.71 -7.49 21.01
N LEU A 26 -2.66 -7.48 20.18
CA LEU A 26 -2.31 -6.34 19.32
C LEU A 26 -2.23 -6.85 17.87
N GLY A 27 -3.26 -6.58 17.07
CA GLY A 27 -3.35 -7.05 15.68
C GLY A 27 -2.03 -6.87 14.92
N LYS A 28 -1.70 -7.84 14.04
CA LYS A 28 -0.47 -7.91 13.24
C LYS A 28 0.11 -6.52 13.00
N GLY A 29 1.22 -6.19 13.67
CA GLY A 29 1.82 -4.87 13.64
C GLY A 29 2.39 -4.55 12.26
N VAL A 30 1.53 -4.08 11.35
CA VAL A 30 1.92 -3.59 10.03
C VAL A 30 2.21 -2.10 10.17
N ARG A 31 3.45 -1.69 9.91
CA ARG A 31 3.81 -0.27 9.83
C ARG A 31 3.88 0.15 8.37
N LEU A 32 3.01 1.08 7.98
CA LEU A 32 3.07 1.72 6.67
C LEU A 32 4.38 2.50 6.50
N THR A 33 4.98 2.37 5.32
CA THR A 33 6.21 3.08 4.99
C THR A 33 5.88 4.51 4.58
N GLN A 34 6.57 5.47 5.21
CA GLN A 34 6.46 6.88 4.86
C GLN A 34 7.40 7.19 3.68
N CYS A 35 6.92 7.97 2.72
CA CYS A 35 7.74 8.38 1.60
C CYS A 35 8.82 9.38 2.06
N PRO A 36 10.10 9.17 1.73
CA PRO A 36 11.19 10.08 2.14
C PRO A 36 11.10 11.46 1.49
N ARG A 37 10.39 11.58 0.36
CA ARG A 37 10.26 12.84 -0.40
C ARG A 37 9.10 13.70 0.10
N CYS A 38 7.87 13.16 0.07
CA CYS A 38 6.68 13.93 0.42
C CYS A 38 6.26 13.82 1.89
N LYS A 39 6.92 12.94 2.67
CA LYS A 39 6.59 12.65 4.09
C LYS A 39 5.14 12.20 4.31
N LYS A 40 4.42 11.83 3.25
CA LYS A 40 3.10 11.18 3.34
C LYS A 40 3.30 9.66 3.33
N PHE A 41 2.28 8.92 3.76
CA PHE A 41 2.27 7.48 3.59
C PHE A 41 2.43 7.11 2.12
N ALA A 42 3.33 6.17 1.83
CA ALA A 42 3.63 5.76 0.47
C ALA A 42 2.37 5.24 -0.24
N ASP A 43 1.55 4.49 0.49
CA ASP A 43 0.28 3.99 0.02
C ASP A 43 -0.69 3.80 1.18
N LYS A 44 -1.73 4.64 1.25
CA LYS A 44 -2.77 4.53 2.28
C LYS A 44 -3.76 3.39 1.98
N TYR A 45 -3.91 3.02 0.72
CA TYR A 45 -4.96 2.08 0.30
C TYR A 45 -4.67 0.63 0.71
N VAL A 46 -3.46 0.34 1.17
CA VAL A 46 -3.08 -0.97 1.72
C VAL A 46 -3.91 -1.35 2.96
N GLU A 47 -4.27 -0.37 3.80
CA GLU A 47 -5.08 -0.60 5.00
C GLU A 47 -6.58 -0.46 4.77
N HIS A 48 -6.99 0.07 3.60
CA HIS A 48 -8.39 0.36 3.33
C HIS A 48 -9.09 -0.83 2.69
N ASP A 49 -10.34 -1.07 3.10
CA ASP A 49 -11.19 -2.07 2.47
C ASP A 49 -11.50 -1.74 1.00
N PHE A 50 -11.82 -2.79 0.24
CA PHE A 50 -12.14 -2.70 -1.18
C PHE A 50 -13.27 -1.71 -1.50
N VAL A 51 -14.21 -1.50 -0.57
CA VAL A 51 -15.30 -0.53 -0.74
C VAL A 51 -14.77 0.89 -0.91
N VAL A 52 -13.78 1.29 -0.10
CA VAL A 52 -13.18 2.63 -0.18
C VAL A 52 -12.35 2.79 -1.45
N LEU A 53 -11.58 1.76 -1.80
CA LEU A 53 -10.87 1.68 -3.08
C LEU A 53 -11.83 1.84 -4.27
N PHE A 54 -12.98 1.18 -4.23
CA PHE A 54 -13.98 1.22 -5.30
C PHE A 54 -14.60 2.61 -5.45
N ILE A 55 -14.97 3.26 -4.34
CA ILE A 55 -15.49 4.63 -4.36
C ILE A 55 -14.46 5.59 -4.99
N ASP A 56 -13.20 5.50 -4.57
CA ASP A 56 -12.14 6.35 -5.10
C ASP A 56 -11.81 6.06 -6.58
N LEU A 57 -12.05 4.84 -7.05
CA LEU A 57 -11.95 4.45 -8.46
C LEU A 57 -13.08 5.03 -9.31
N VAL A 58 -14.32 4.96 -8.81
CA VAL A 58 -15.48 5.58 -9.46
C VAL A 58 -15.32 7.11 -9.51
N LEU A 59 -14.70 7.70 -8.49
CA LEU A 59 -14.35 9.12 -8.45
C LEU A 59 -13.13 9.50 -9.30
N ILE A 60 -12.54 8.54 -10.03
CA ILE A 60 -11.37 8.74 -10.90
C ILE A 60 -10.21 9.42 -10.14
N LYS A 61 -10.02 9.06 -8.87
CA LYS A 61 -8.93 9.64 -8.08
C LYS A 61 -7.58 9.08 -8.56
N PRO A 62 -6.61 9.95 -8.94
CA PRO A 62 -5.36 9.50 -9.53
C PRO A 62 -4.50 8.65 -8.58
N GLN A 63 -4.74 8.73 -7.27
CA GLN A 63 -4.04 7.94 -6.26
C GLN A 63 -4.40 6.44 -6.35
N VAL A 64 -5.67 6.12 -6.60
CA VAL A 64 -6.14 4.72 -6.64
C VAL A 64 -5.62 4.02 -7.89
N TYR A 65 -5.53 4.72 -9.02
CA TYR A 65 -4.94 4.16 -10.23
C TYR A 65 -3.46 3.84 -10.05
N ARG A 66 -2.70 4.70 -9.35
CA ARG A 66 -1.29 4.43 -9.03
C ARG A 66 -1.14 3.23 -8.09
N HIS A 67 -2.03 3.11 -7.10
CA HIS A 67 -2.10 1.94 -6.23
C HIS A 67 -2.33 0.66 -7.05
N LEU A 68 -3.38 0.63 -7.88
CA LEU A 68 -3.73 -0.54 -8.67
C LEU A 68 -2.62 -0.94 -9.64
N LEU A 69 -2.10 0.00 -10.44
CA LEU A 69 -1.15 -0.28 -11.51
C LEU A 69 0.24 -0.68 -11.00
N PHE A 70 0.75 -0.03 -9.95
CA PHE A 70 2.15 -0.17 -9.55
C PHE A 70 2.36 -0.89 -8.22
N ASN A 71 1.38 -0.84 -7.33
CA ASN A 71 1.49 -1.40 -5.97
C ASN A 71 0.68 -2.70 -5.80
N ARG A 72 -0.39 -2.91 -6.58
CA ARG A 72 -1.24 -4.11 -6.54
C ARG A 72 -0.89 -5.10 -7.66
N LEU A 73 -0.99 -4.69 -8.93
CA LEU A 73 -0.66 -5.53 -10.09
C LEU A 73 0.83 -5.95 -10.10
N GLY A 74 1.75 -5.05 -9.73
CA GLY A 74 3.17 -5.37 -9.61
C GLY A 74 3.56 -6.27 -8.42
N ARG A 75 2.58 -6.74 -7.62
CA ARG A 75 2.77 -7.73 -6.55
C ARG A 75 2.14 -9.09 -6.87
N GLU A 76 1.27 -9.18 -7.88
CA GLU A 76 0.55 -10.42 -8.22
C GLU A 76 1.41 -11.41 -9.04
N ASP A 77 2.60 -11.00 -9.49
CA ASP A 77 3.54 -11.85 -10.24
C ASP A 77 4.23 -12.97 -9.42
N ASP A 78 3.92 -13.14 -8.12
CA ASP A 78 4.57 -14.17 -7.29
C ASP A 78 3.67 -15.34 -6.85
N ARG A 79 2.40 -15.42 -7.30
CA ARG A 79 1.53 -16.57 -7.02
C ARG A 79 0.58 -16.90 -8.16
N PHE A 80 1.11 -17.55 -9.18
CA PHE A 80 0.38 -18.56 -9.94
C PHE A 80 1.11 -19.90 -9.73
N ASP A 81 0.86 -20.53 -8.57
CA ASP A 81 1.12 -21.95 -8.31
C ASP A 81 -0.18 -22.54 -7.73
#